data_AF-A0A445MCT6-F1
#
_entry.id   AF-A0A445MCT6-F1
#
_cell.length_a   1.000
_cell.length_b   1.000
_cell.length_c   1.000
_cell.angle_alpha   90.00
_cell.angle_beta   90.00
_cell.angle_gamma   90.00
#
_symmetry.space_group_name_H-M   'P 1'
#
loop_
_entity.id
_entity.type
_entity.pdbx_description
1 polymer ?
#
loop_
_entity_poly.entity_id
_entity_poly.type
_entity_poly.pdbx_seq_one_letter_code
_entity_poly.pdbx_strand_id
1 'polypeptide(L)'
;MYAKPSPTFVPSLGVFFFYIENSSLGSGSTVGAAMATQTSLVLLALGAVLAQLVVPSASTESNVLYSGESLMHGQHLGYKQYSLVMQEDCNLVVYDNGNPTWASGTWHKGVNCHLQLQSDGELFIFGYNRYTRIGPSQLWRSNSRSSSGSYALVLRYDGSIHVYGPERWSAPRTTGGGAGAPRSTWSTTTDAVLYTNDVAPIGATVVNGGYELALQDNCNLALRDTVDNAVLWQTGTTNWLHDCFVTMEPNGELKIKYMGGETMWTNGVASDSGEYVLALSTGGQLVVYGPSLWNAQKAGVLAAGVETWGSAGNTTSTGVTDE
;
A
#
# COMPACT_ATOMS: atom_id res chain seq x y z
N MET A 1 -13.31 27.06 14.22
CA MET A 1 -14.59 27.37 13.54
C MET A 1 -15.07 26.09 12.89
N TYR A 2 -16.34 25.73 13.13
CA TYR A 2 -16.94 24.43 12.84
C TYR A 2 -16.75 23.94 11.39
N ALA A 3 -16.16 22.75 11.23
CA ALA A 3 -16.26 21.98 10.00
C ALA A 3 -17.67 21.39 9.89
N LYS A 4 -18.39 21.77 8.84
CA LYS A 4 -19.70 21.19 8.48
C LYS A 4 -19.48 19.74 8.04
N PRO A 5 -20.32 18.77 8.44
CA PRO A 5 -20.26 17.44 7.84
C PRO A 5 -20.66 17.55 6.37
N SER A 6 -19.75 17.17 5.48
CA SER A 6 -20.03 16.99 4.06
C SER A 6 -21.00 15.82 3.87
N PRO A 7 -21.98 15.91 2.96
CA PRO A 7 -22.97 14.86 2.78
C PRO A 7 -22.33 13.59 2.20
N THR A 8 -22.76 12.45 2.70
CA THR A 8 -22.52 11.13 2.12
C THR A 8 -23.00 11.12 0.67
N PHE A 9 -22.08 10.98 -0.27
CA PHE A 9 -22.39 10.89 -1.69
C PHE A 9 -22.87 9.48 -2.02
N VAL A 10 -24.17 9.33 -2.28
CA VAL A 10 -24.73 8.16 -2.97
C VAL A 10 -24.68 8.49 -4.46
N PRO A 11 -23.96 7.73 -5.32
CA PRO A 11 -23.94 8.02 -6.74
C PRO A 11 -25.31 7.66 -7.35
N SER A 12 -26.12 8.66 -7.68
CA SER A 12 -27.26 8.45 -8.58
C SER A 12 -26.76 8.44 -10.02
N LEU A 13 -26.63 7.26 -10.62
CA LEU A 13 -26.45 7.13 -12.07
C LEU A 13 -27.77 7.51 -12.76
N GLY A 14 -27.81 8.72 -13.31
CA GLY A 14 -28.88 9.15 -14.20
C GLY A 14 -28.84 8.34 -15.50
N VAL A 15 -29.82 7.47 -15.70
CA VAL A 15 -30.03 6.78 -16.98
C VAL A 15 -30.74 7.76 -17.92
N PHE A 16 -30.04 8.23 -18.96
CA PHE A 16 -30.67 8.95 -20.06
C PHE A 16 -31.46 7.97 -20.94
N PHE A 17 -32.79 8.07 -20.92
CA PHE A 17 -33.64 7.41 -21.91
C PHE A 17 -33.73 8.31 -23.15
N PHE A 18 -33.20 7.85 -24.29
CA PHE A 18 -33.61 8.37 -25.59
C PHE A 18 -34.97 7.76 -25.95
N TYR A 19 -36.01 8.60 -26.00
CA TYR A 19 -37.30 8.22 -26.59
C TYR A 19 -37.18 8.34 -28.12
N ILE A 20 -37.33 7.24 -28.86
CA ILE A 20 -37.64 7.28 -30.29
C ILE A 20 -39.16 7.11 -30.40
N GLU A 21 -39.87 8.18 -30.80
CA GLU A 21 -41.26 8.10 -31.21
C GLU A 21 -41.34 7.43 -32.59
N ASN A 22 -41.94 6.24 -32.65
CA ASN A 22 -42.42 5.66 -33.91
C ASN A 22 -43.94 5.87 -33.99
N SER A 23 -44.35 6.77 -34.87
CA SER A 23 -45.76 7.02 -35.21
C SER A 23 -46.31 5.86 -36.05
N SER A 24 -47.40 5.25 -35.60
CA SER A 24 -48.08 4.16 -36.33
C SER A 24 -49.30 4.64 -37.12
N LEU A 25 -49.27 4.32 -38.41
CA LEU A 25 -50.33 3.76 -39.26
C LEU A 25 -51.62 4.56 -39.56
N GLY A 26 -51.80 4.83 -40.86
CA GLY A 26 -53.10 5.00 -41.52
C GLY A 26 -53.31 3.93 -42.61
N SER A 27 -54.22 2.99 -42.31
CA SER A 27 -55.15 2.22 -43.18
C SER A 27 -54.81 1.88 -44.65
N GLY A 28 -54.92 0.58 -44.98
CA GLY A 28 -55.17 0.11 -46.35
C GLY A 28 -55.13 -1.41 -46.50
N SER A 29 -56.29 -2.01 -46.73
CA SER A 29 -56.59 -3.46 -46.86
C SER A 29 -55.92 -4.15 -48.07
N THR A 30 -55.59 -5.45 -47.97
CA THR A 30 -56.19 -6.58 -48.74
C THR A 30 -55.35 -7.89 -48.66
N VAL A 31 -56.05 -9.00 -48.91
CA VAL A 31 -55.77 -10.43 -48.67
C VAL A 31 -54.64 -11.02 -49.53
N GLY A 32 -53.81 -11.92 -48.99
CA GLY A 32 -52.88 -12.77 -49.76
C GLY A 32 -51.99 -13.65 -48.87
N ALA A 33 -51.76 -14.89 -49.28
CA ALA A 33 -51.41 -16.02 -48.41
C ALA A 33 -49.90 -16.31 -48.21
N ALA A 34 -49.63 -16.95 -47.06
CA ALA A 34 -48.66 -18.02 -46.79
C ALA A 34 -47.12 -17.78 -46.68
N MET A 35 -46.57 -18.47 -45.67
CA MET A 35 -45.17 -18.76 -45.31
C MET A 35 -44.43 -17.59 -44.61
N ALA A 36 -43.73 -17.75 -43.48
CA ALA A 36 -43.17 -18.92 -42.83
C ALA A 36 -42.96 -18.68 -41.31
N THR A 37 -42.81 -19.83 -40.65
CA THR A 37 -42.35 -20.16 -39.29
C THR A 37 -41.25 -19.31 -38.63
N GLN A 38 -41.28 -19.32 -37.29
CA GLN A 38 -40.14 -19.17 -36.34
C GLN A 38 -39.47 -17.77 -36.30
N THR A 39 -39.06 -17.15 -35.20
CA THR A 39 -38.77 -17.50 -33.79
C THR A 39 -38.72 -16.16 -33.03
N SER A 40 -39.22 -16.07 -31.80
CA SER A 40 -38.83 -14.99 -30.89
C SER A 40 -38.84 -15.48 -29.45
N LEU A 41 -37.76 -16.17 -29.09
CA LEU A 41 -37.39 -16.54 -27.73
C LEU A 41 -35.90 -16.24 -27.53
N VAL A 42 -35.46 -14.98 -27.75
CA VAL A 42 -34.07 -14.57 -27.45
C VAL A 42 -33.97 -13.12 -26.95
N LEU A 43 -34.93 -12.62 -26.14
CA LEU A 43 -34.81 -11.27 -25.56
C LEU A 43 -35.13 -11.16 -24.07
N LEU A 44 -34.99 -12.26 -23.32
CA LEU A 44 -35.17 -12.28 -21.86
C LEU A 44 -34.05 -13.05 -21.15
N ALA A 45 -32.84 -13.09 -21.72
CA ALA A 45 -31.68 -13.74 -21.09
C ALA A 45 -30.36 -12.93 -21.16
N LEU A 46 -30.37 -11.68 -21.67
CA LEU A 46 -29.18 -10.81 -21.61
C LEU A 46 -29.24 -9.74 -20.51
N GLY A 47 -30.42 -9.44 -19.95
CA GLY A 47 -30.56 -8.40 -18.92
C GLY A 47 -30.23 -8.86 -17.49
N ALA A 48 -30.29 -10.17 -17.21
CA ALA A 48 -30.13 -10.71 -15.86
C ALA A 48 -28.71 -11.20 -15.54
N VAL A 49 -27.78 -11.21 -16.52
CA VAL A 49 -26.39 -11.66 -16.32
C VAL A 49 -25.43 -10.48 -16.07
N LEU A 50 -25.85 -9.24 -16.32
CA LEU A 50 -25.03 -8.04 -16.12
C LEU A 50 -25.12 -7.41 -14.71
N ALA A 51 -25.83 -8.04 -13.77
CA ALA A 51 -25.97 -7.56 -12.39
C ALA A 51 -25.21 -8.40 -11.34
N GLN A 52 -24.36 -9.36 -11.74
CA GLN A 52 -23.69 -10.29 -10.82
C GLN A 52 -22.15 -10.27 -10.88
N LEU A 53 -21.53 -9.19 -11.37
CA LEU A 53 -20.06 -9.04 -11.36
C LEU A 53 -19.57 -7.72 -10.76
N VAL A 54 -20.32 -7.13 -9.83
CA VAL A 54 -19.64 -6.31 -8.81
C VAL A 54 -19.06 -7.28 -7.78
N VAL A 55 -17.99 -7.96 -8.19
CA VAL A 55 -17.05 -8.46 -7.19
C VAL A 55 -16.59 -7.18 -6.49
N PRO A 56 -16.75 -7.01 -5.16
CA PRO A 56 -16.00 -5.97 -4.49
C PRO A 56 -14.55 -6.30 -4.81
N SER A 57 -13.93 -5.47 -5.64
CA SER A 57 -12.48 -5.45 -5.71
C SER A 57 -12.07 -5.09 -4.30
N ALA A 58 -11.75 -6.09 -3.48
CA ALA A 58 -10.85 -5.89 -2.38
C ALA A 58 -9.56 -5.43 -3.05
N SER A 59 -9.48 -4.14 -3.37
CA SER A 59 -8.19 -3.50 -3.50
C SER A 59 -7.61 -3.72 -2.13
N THR A 60 -6.69 -4.68 -2.01
CA THR A 60 -5.74 -4.69 -0.91
C THR A 60 -5.14 -3.30 -0.92
N GLU A 61 -5.65 -2.43 -0.05
CA GLU A 61 -5.16 -1.07 0.09
C GLU A 61 -3.70 -1.22 0.50
N SER A 62 -2.78 -0.78 -0.37
CA SER A 62 -1.36 -0.81 -0.03
C SER A 62 -1.15 0.12 1.16
N ASN A 63 -0.36 -0.31 2.14
CA ASN A 63 0.12 0.56 3.21
C ASN A 63 1.51 1.13 2.91
N VAL A 64 2.04 0.87 1.72
CA VAL A 64 3.39 1.28 1.29
C VAL A 64 3.31 2.04 -0.04
N LEU A 65 4.09 3.12 -0.14
CA LEU A 65 4.36 3.86 -1.38
C LEU A 65 5.87 3.88 -1.60
N TYR A 66 6.33 3.41 -2.76
CA TYR A 66 7.75 3.34 -3.09
C TYR A 66 8.26 4.59 -3.80
N SER A 67 9.56 4.85 -3.76
CA SER A 67 10.20 5.96 -4.47
C SER A 67 9.88 5.90 -5.97
N GLY A 68 9.47 7.04 -6.54
CA GLY A 68 9.01 7.15 -7.93
C GLY A 68 7.51 6.94 -8.12
N GLU A 69 6.83 6.31 -7.17
CA GLU A 69 5.36 6.22 -7.17
C GLU A 69 4.73 7.53 -6.69
N SER A 70 3.45 7.72 -7.02
CA SER A 70 2.69 8.90 -6.62
C SER A 70 1.33 8.51 -6.08
N LEU A 71 0.93 9.16 -5.00
CA LEU A 71 -0.41 9.10 -4.45
C LEU A 71 -1.17 10.34 -4.94
N MET A 72 -2.02 10.16 -5.94
CA MET A 72 -2.81 11.23 -6.54
C MET A 72 -3.91 11.71 -5.59
N HIS A 73 -4.42 12.92 -5.80
CA HIS A 73 -5.61 13.39 -5.11
C HIS A 73 -6.77 12.40 -5.23
N GLY A 74 -7.51 12.22 -4.13
CA GLY A 74 -8.55 11.21 -3.98
C GLY A 74 -8.05 9.80 -3.68
N GLN A 75 -6.74 9.53 -3.79
CA GLN A 75 -6.16 8.23 -3.45
C GLN A 75 -5.65 8.18 -2.00
N HIS A 76 -5.51 6.96 -1.51
CA HIS A 76 -5.03 6.70 -0.15
C HIS A 76 -4.18 5.45 -0.03
N LEU A 77 -3.35 5.43 1.01
CA LEU A 77 -2.81 4.20 1.59
C LEU A 77 -3.69 3.81 2.77
N GLY A 78 -3.84 2.51 3.00
CA GLY A 78 -4.70 1.97 4.06
C GLY A 78 -3.99 0.91 4.88
N TYR A 79 -4.17 0.94 6.20
CA TYR A 79 -3.69 -0.10 7.09
C TYR A 79 -4.58 -0.23 8.33
N LYS A 80 -5.34 -1.33 8.40
CA LYS A 80 -6.34 -1.57 9.45
C LYS A 80 -7.32 -0.38 9.56
N GLN A 81 -7.40 0.30 10.70
CA GLN A 81 -8.25 1.47 10.91
C GLN A 81 -7.64 2.79 10.40
N TYR A 82 -6.37 2.77 9.98
CA TYR A 82 -5.65 3.96 9.58
C TYR A 82 -5.68 4.13 8.07
N SER A 83 -5.74 5.38 7.62
CA SER A 83 -5.53 5.71 6.21
C SER A 83 -4.73 6.99 6.06
N LEU A 84 -3.89 7.04 5.03
CA LEU A 84 -3.18 8.24 4.59
C LEU A 84 -3.81 8.69 3.28
N VAL A 85 -4.51 9.81 3.27
CA VAL A 85 -5.32 10.27 2.12
C VAL A 85 -4.71 11.54 1.55
N MET A 86 -4.41 11.54 0.25
CA MET A 86 -4.14 12.78 -0.49
C MET A 86 -5.49 13.36 -0.91
N GLN A 87 -6.00 14.35 -0.20
CA GLN A 87 -7.35 14.86 -0.41
C GLN A 87 -7.46 15.72 -1.67
N GLU A 88 -8.70 15.84 -2.18
CA GLU A 88 -9.06 16.68 -3.33
C GLU A 88 -8.71 18.16 -3.14
N ASP A 89 -8.71 18.63 -1.90
CA ASP A 89 -8.36 20.01 -1.55
C ASP A 89 -6.84 20.25 -1.43
N CYS A 90 -6.03 19.25 -1.81
CA CYS A 90 -4.58 19.24 -1.72
C CYS A 90 -4.00 19.14 -0.31
N ASN A 91 -4.78 18.73 0.68
CA ASN A 91 -4.25 18.38 1.99
C ASN A 91 -3.90 16.88 2.06
N LEU A 92 -2.73 16.53 2.59
CA LEU A 92 -2.39 15.13 2.89
C LEU A 92 -2.72 14.88 4.36
N VAL A 93 -3.55 13.89 4.65
CA VAL A 93 -4.11 13.68 6.01
C VAL A 93 -4.01 12.21 6.40
N VAL A 94 -3.56 11.97 7.63
CA VAL A 94 -3.69 10.66 8.29
C VAL A 94 -4.98 10.63 9.09
N TYR A 95 -5.72 9.53 8.95
CA TYR A 95 -6.96 9.25 9.66
C TYR A 95 -6.82 8.02 10.56
N ASP A 96 -7.54 8.02 11.67
CA ASP A 96 -7.81 6.87 12.54
C ASP A 96 -9.32 6.73 12.69
N ASN A 97 -9.90 5.68 12.09
CA ASN A 97 -11.35 5.48 12.04
C ASN A 97 -12.11 6.72 11.53
N GLY A 98 -11.55 7.39 10.50
CA GLY A 98 -12.12 8.60 9.92
C GLY A 98 -11.86 9.89 10.72
N ASN A 99 -11.20 9.83 11.88
CA ASN A 99 -10.79 11.01 12.63
C ASN A 99 -9.39 11.47 12.18
N PRO A 100 -9.19 12.73 11.77
CA PRO A 100 -7.88 13.21 11.33
C PRO A 100 -6.92 13.29 12.53
N THR A 101 -5.74 12.70 12.40
CA THR A 101 -4.72 12.64 13.47
C THR A 101 -3.44 13.39 13.13
N TRP A 102 -3.19 13.64 11.85
CA TRP A 102 -2.09 14.45 11.34
C TRP A 102 -2.48 15.03 9.97
N ALA A 103 -1.98 16.21 9.62
CA ALA A 103 -2.17 16.79 8.29
C ALA A 103 -0.96 17.64 7.85
N SER A 104 -0.69 17.69 6.54
CA SER A 104 0.38 18.50 5.94
C SER A 104 0.10 20.01 6.00
N GLY A 105 -1.15 20.43 6.22
CA GLY A 105 -1.55 21.83 6.25
C GLY A 105 -1.47 22.50 4.87
N THR A 106 -1.75 21.73 3.81
CA THR A 106 -1.70 22.19 2.40
C THR A 106 -3.06 22.40 1.76
N TRP A 107 -4.13 22.33 2.56
CA TRP A 107 -5.51 22.60 2.13
C TRP A 107 -5.61 23.92 1.32
N HIS A 108 -6.26 23.83 0.16
CA HIS A 108 -6.50 24.91 -0.80
C HIS A 108 -5.25 25.67 -1.31
N LYS A 109 -4.04 25.11 -1.15
CA LYS A 109 -2.80 25.68 -1.72
C LYS A 109 -2.62 25.36 -3.21
N GLY A 110 -3.37 24.41 -3.76
CA GLY A 110 -3.32 24.03 -5.17
C GLY A 110 -4.56 23.26 -5.63
N VAL A 111 -4.46 22.66 -6.82
CA VAL A 111 -5.41 21.67 -7.38
C VAL A 111 -4.64 20.55 -8.08
N ASN A 112 -5.29 19.40 -8.33
CA ASN A 112 -4.69 18.21 -8.96
C ASN A 112 -3.37 17.80 -8.28
N CYS A 113 -3.42 17.73 -6.95
CA CYS A 113 -2.23 17.51 -6.16
C CYS A 113 -1.88 16.03 -6.04
N HIS A 114 -0.61 15.75 -5.81
CA HIS A 114 -0.13 14.40 -5.56
C HIS A 114 1.03 14.42 -4.58
N LEU A 115 1.09 13.40 -3.74
CA LEU A 115 2.26 13.08 -2.92
C LEU A 115 3.21 12.23 -3.77
N GLN A 116 4.51 12.51 -3.70
CA GLN A 116 5.54 11.73 -4.37
C GLN A 116 6.74 11.54 -3.44
N LEU A 117 7.20 10.29 -3.33
CA LEU A 117 8.46 9.95 -2.67
C LEU A 117 9.59 10.00 -3.70
N GLN A 118 10.58 10.85 -3.48
CA GLN A 118 11.70 11.03 -4.39
C GLN A 118 12.77 9.95 -4.18
N SER A 119 13.71 9.88 -5.13
CA SER A 119 14.86 8.96 -5.07
C SER A 119 15.91 9.35 -4.03
N ASP A 120 15.77 10.47 -3.33
CA ASP A 120 16.63 10.85 -2.20
C ASP A 120 15.92 10.72 -0.85
N GLY A 121 14.74 10.10 -0.84
CA GLY A 121 13.94 9.87 0.36
C GLY A 121 13.12 11.08 0.82
N GLU A 122 13.18 12.21 0.11
CA GLU A 122 12.34 13.35 0.46
C GLU A 122 10.90 13.17 -0.07
N LEU A 123 9.91 13.46 0.78
CA LEU A 123 8.50 13.45 0.39
C LEU A 123 8.08 14.84 -0.06
N PHE A 124 7.42 14.93 -1.20
CA PHE A 124 6.88 16.17 -1.75
C PHE A 124 5.38 16.07 -1.99
N ILE A 125 4.67 17.17 -1.76
CA ILE A 125 3.35 17.38 -2.35
C ILE A 125 3.51 18.39 -3.47
N PHE A 126 3.15 17.98 -4.68
CA PHE A 126 3.08 18.86 -5.84
C PHE A 126 1.62 19.18 -6.16
N GLY A 127 1.38 20.33 -6.79
CA GLY A 127 0.07 20.73 -7.27
C GLY A 127 0.13 21.88 -8.26
N TYR A 128 -0.97 22.10 -8.97
CA TYR A 128 -1.11 23.20 -9.91
C TYR A 128 -1.67 24.43 -9.21
N ASN A 129 -1.32 25.62 -9.70
CA ASN A 129 -1.91 26.85 -9.19
C ASN A 129 -3.43 26.82 -9.36
N ARG A 130 -4.15 27.07 -8.27
CA ARG A 130 -5.62 27.01 -8.22
C ARG A 130 -6.36 28.06 -9.05
N TYR A 131 -5.68 29.07 -9.57
CA TYR A 131 -6.27 30.12 -10.42
C TYR A 131 -5.78 29.96 -11.85
N THR A 132 -4.47 29.96 -12.07
CA THR A 132 -3.88 29.95 -13.41
C THR A 132 -3.81 28.56 -14.05
N ARG A 133 -3.95 27.48 -13.27
CA ARG A 133 -3.73 26.08 -13.70
C ARG A 133 -2.33 25.81 -14.26
N ILE A 134 -1.38 26.69 -14.00
CA ILE A 134 0.03 26.49 -14.34
C ILE A 134 0.68 25.67 -13.21
N GLY A 135 1.48 24.68 -13.58
CA GLY A 135 2.13 23.77 -12.63
C GLY A 135 2.80 22.58 -13.35
N PRO A 136 3.24 21.54 -12.60
CA PRO A 136 3.15 21.41 -11.14
C PRO A 136 4.16 22.27 -10.37
N SER A 137 3.80 22.67 -9.16
CA SER A 137 4.64 23.44 -8.21
C SER A 137 4.66 22.73 -6.86
N GLN A 138 5.78 22.85 -6.14
CA GLN A 138 5.91 22.29 -4.79
C GLN A 138 5.00 23.05 -3.81
N LEU A 139 4.12 22.32 -3.12
CA LEU A 139 3.26 22.84 -2.07
C LEU A 139 3.79 22.53 -0.66
N TRP A 140 4.49 21.41 -0.51
CA TRP A 140 5.08 20.95 0.76
C TRP A 140 6.22 19.96 0.51
N ARG A 141 7.12 19.85 1.49
CA ARG A 141 8.20 18.86 1.54
C ARG A 141 8.45 18.40 2.98
N SER A 142 8.95 17.19 3.19
CA SER A 142 9.30 16.68 4.53
C SER A 142 10.52 17.36 5.16
N ASN A 143 11.37 18.01 4.35
CA ASN A 143 12.66 18.62 4.76
C ASN A 143 13.69 17.62 5.28
N SER A 144 13.51 16.33 4.98
CA SER A 144 14.45 15.27 5.28
C SER A 144 14.85 14.58 3.99
N ARG A 145 16.15 14.49 3.75
CA ARG A 145 16.74 13.91 2.54
C ARG A 145 17.97 13.08 2.91
N SER A 146 18.28 12.10 2.09
CA SER A 146 19.44 11.23 2.22
C SER A 146 20.11 11.04 0.83
N SER A 147 20.99 10.06 0.69
CA SER A 147 21.65 9.76 -0.58
C SER A 147 20.66 9.27 -1.64
N SER A 148 21.00 9.40 -2.92
CA SER A 148 20.17 8.83 -3.98
C SER A 148 20.05 7.30 -3.84
N GLY A 149 18.85 6.76 -4.05
CA GLY A 149 18.52 5.35 -3.89
C GLY A 149 17.01 5.08 -3.93
N SER A 150 16.62 3.88 -3.53
CA SER A 150 15.22 3.48 -3.39
C SER A 150 14.74 3.67 -1.96
N TYR A 151 13.52 4.14 -1.79
CA TYR A 151 12.91 4.43 -0.48
C TYR A 151 11.49 3.87 -0.41
N ALA A 152 10.99 3.68 0.82
CA ALA A 152 9.62 3.26 1.08
C ALA A 152 8.96 4.17 2.13
N LEU A 153 7.83 4.77 1.78
CA LEU A 153 6.91 5.39 2.73
C LEU A 153 5.94 4.33 3.22
N VAL A 154 5.84 4.15 4.53
CA VAL A 154 4.99 3.13 5.18
C VAL A 154 4.03 3.80 6.15
N LEU A 155 2.73 3.49 6.01
CA LEU A 155 1.71 3.72 7.02
C LEU A 155 1.73 2.55 8.01
N ARG A 156 2.10 2.84 9.26
CA ARG A 156 2.34 1.84 10.32
C ARG A 156 1.07 1.49 11.08
N TYR A 157 1.16 0.42 11.87
CA TYR A 157 0.09 -0.12 12.71
C TYR A 157 -0.37 0.79 13.86
N ASP A 158 0.36 1.86 14.14
CA ASP A 158 0.03 2.86 15.16
C ASP A 158 -0.53 4.16 14.57
N GLY A 159 -0.64 4.24 13.23
CA GLY A 159 -1.07 5.42 12.51
C GLY A 159 0.03 6.47 12.32
N SER A 160 1.29 6.15 12.60
CA SER A 160 2.41 6.97 12.16
C SER A 160 2.76 6.69 10.70
N ILE A 161 3.35 7.68 10.03
CA ILE A 161 3.92 7.54 8.69
C ILE A 161 5.42 7.69 8.76
N HIS A 162 6.15 6.77 8.14
CA HIS A 162 7.61 6.74 8.14
C HIS A 162 8.16 6.61 6.72
N VAL A 163 9.26 7.29 6.43
CA VAL A 163 10.07 7.04 5.24
C VAL A 163 11.30 6.25 5.66
N TYR A 164 11.48 5.06 5.09
CA TYR A 164 12.64 4.21 5.28
C TYR A 164 13.52 4.21 4.05
N GLY A 165 14.83 4.30 4.25
CA GLY A 165 15.80 4.04 3.20
C GLY A 165 17.19 4.64 3.46
N PRO A 166 18.12 4.47 2.51
CA PRO A 166 17.90 3.81 1.22
C PRO A 166 17.72 2.29 1.35
N GLU A 167 17.41 1.63 0.24
CA GLU A 167 17.50 0.17 0.11
C GLU A 167 18.87 -0.32 0.60
N ARG A 168 18.85 -1.32 1.48
CA ARG A 168 20.03 -1.98 2.05
C ARG A 168 20.30 -3.34 1.42
N TRP A 169 19.24 -4.04 1.05
CA TRP A 169 19.30 -5.37 0.46
C TRP A 169 17.99 -5.69 -0.24
N SER A 170 18.06 -6.42 -1.34
CA SER A 170 16.91 -7.03 -2.00
C SER A 170 17.15 -8.50 -2.26
N ALA A 171 16.09 -9.30 -2.16
CA ALA A 171 16.13 -10.72 -2.44
C ALA A 171 16.47 -10.96 -3.93
N PRO A 172 17.58 -11.64 -4.24
CA PRO A 172 17.90 -11.98 -5.62
C PRO A 172 16.83 -12.91 -6.21
N ARG A 173 16.33 -12.62 -7.42
CA ARG A 173 15.40 -13.53 -8.09
C ARG A 173 16.15 -14.75 -8.63
N THR A 174 15.75 -15.94 -8.23
CA THR A 174 16.26 -17.19 -8.80
C THR A 174 15.53 -17.49 -10.11
N THR A 175 16.25 -17.61 -11.23
CA THR A 175 15.68 -17.90 -12.56
C THR A 175 15.45 -19.40 -12.84
N GLY A 176 15.47 -20.24 -11.80
CA GLY A 176 15.24 -21.68 -11.95
C GLY A 176 14.39 -22.19 -10.79
N GLY A 177 13.27 -22.82 -11.11
CA GLY A 177 12.31 -23.36 -10.14
C GLY A 177 13.00 -24.29 -9.15
N GLY A 178 13.22 -23.77 -7.94
CA GLY A 178 13.61 -24.58 -6.79
C GLY A 178 12.47 -25.53 -6.41
N ALA A 179 12.82 -26.67 -5.81
CA ALA A 179 11.85 -27.65 -5.31
C ALA A 179 10.75 -26.94 -4.51
N GLY A 180 9.48 -27.20 -4.89
CA GLY A 180 8.32 -26.45 -4.41
C GLY A 180 8.29 -26.38 -2.89
N ALA A 181 8.30 -25.16 -2.36
CA ALA A 181 8.04 -24.92 -0.95
C ALA A 181 6.56 -25.26 -0.67
N PRO A 182 6.25 -26.06 0.37
CA PRO A 182 4.87 -26.31 0.76
C PRO A 182 4.15 -24.99 1.06
N ARG A 183 2.89 -24.88 0.64
CA ARG A 183 2.03 -23.76 1.02
C ARG A 183 1.90 -23.74 2.54
N SER A 184 2.20 -22.61 3.18
CA SER A 184 1.92 -22.40 4.60
C SER A 184 0.42 -22.55 4.79
N THR A 185 0.03 -23.49 5.66
CA THR A 185 -1.36 -23.68 6.11
C THR A 185 -1.68 -22.81 7.33
N TRP A 186 -0.68 -22.12 7.88
CA TRP A 186 -0.80 -21.23 9.02
C TRP A 186 -1.36 -19.87 8.63
N SER A 187 -2.15 -19.30 9.54
CA SER A 187 -2.88 -18.03 9.38
C SER A 187 -2.04 -16.96 8.70
N THR A 188 -2.54 -16.48 7.56
CA THR A 188 -1.95 -15.38 6.80
C THR A 188 -1.84 -14.15 7.67
N THR A 189 -0.63 -13.73 8.00
CA THR A 189 -0.38 -12.30 8.14
C THR A 189 -0.76 -11.62 6.83
N THR A 190 -1.54 -10.55 6.90
CA THR A 190 -1.89 -9.71 5.74
C THR A 190 -0.93 -8.53 5.60
N ASP A 191 0.13 -8.50 6.41
CA ASP A 191 1.04 -7.37 6.43
C ASP A 191 2.04 -7.48 5.27
N ALA A 192 2.21 -6.38 4.55
CA ALA A 192 3.17 -6.24 3.47
C ALA A 192 4.59 -5.91 3.97
N VAL A 193 4.77 -5.80 5.30
CA VAL A 193 6.01 -5.34 5.94
C VAL A 193 6.30 -6.11 7.24
N LEU A 194 7.57 -6.42 7.48
CA LEU A 194 8.13 -6.84 8.79
C LEU A 194 9.02 -5.71 9.33
N TYR A 195 8.86 -5.34 10.60
CA TYR A 195 9.58 -4.23 11.23
C TYR A 195 10.79 -4.71 12.04
N THR A 196 11.72 -3.79 12.32
CA THR A 196 12.77 -3.99 13.33
C THR A 196 12.20 -4.53 14.64
N ASN A 197 12.90 -5.52 15.20
CA ASN A 197 12.58 -6.28 16.41
C ASN A 197 11.33 -7.17 16.31
N ASP A 198 10.64 -7.22 15.18
CA ASP A 198 9.60 -8.21 14.98
C ASP A 198 10.22 -9.61 14.94
N VAL A 199 9.55 -10.54 15.63
CA VAL A 199 9.88 -11.97 15.62
C VAL A 199 8.76 -12.69 14.89
N ALA A 200 9.08 -13.18 13.68
CA ALA A 200 8.14 -13.96 12.90
C ALA A 200 8.48 -15.46 13.03
N PRO A 201 7.59 -16.26 13.65
CA PRO A 201 7.78 -17.70 13.73
C PRO A 201 7.55 -18.36 12.37
N ILE A 202 7.62 -19.69 12.35
CA ILE A 202 7.23 -20.52 11.21
C ILE A 202 5.80 -20.18 10.75
N GLY A 203 5.63 -20.08 9.44
CA GLY A 203 4.40 -19.67 8.77
C GLY A 203 4.61 -18.49 7.83
N ALA A 204 3.50 -17.88 7.39
CA ALA A 204 3.54 -16.67 6.59
C ALA A 204 4.13 -15.52 7.41
N THR A 205 5.19 -14.89 6.88
CA THR A 205 5.92 -13.78 7.51
C THR A 205 5.48 -12.43 6.94
N VAL A 206 5.36 -12.33 5.61
CA VAL A 206 4.89 -11.13 4.90
C VAL A 206 4.09 -11.57 3.68
N VAL A 207 2.94 -10.95 3.42
CA VAL A 207 2.10 -11.24 2.25
C VAL A 207 1.70 -9.94 1.58
N ASN A 208 1.92 -9.81 0.28
CA ASN A 208 1.43 -8.68 -0.49
C ASN A 208 1.08 -9.07 -1.92
N GLY A 209 -0.14 -8.72 -2.35
CA GLY A 209 -0.68 -9.11 -3.66
C GLY A 209 -0.65 -10.63 -3.85
N GLY A 210 -0.06 -11.07 -4.95
CA GLY A 210 0.11 -12.48 -5.28
C GLY A 210 1.36 -13.13 -4.69
N TYR A 211 2.05 -12.50 -3.74
CA TYR A 211 3.34 -12.97 -3.24
C TYR A 211 3.35 -13.19 -1.73
N GLU A 212 4.10 -14.20 -1.29
CA GLU A 212 4.22 -14.56 0.13
C GLU A 212 5.68 -14.90 0.47
N LEU A 213 6.18 -14.27 1.52
CA LEU A 213 7.39 -14.68 2.23
C LEU A 213 6.97 -15.53 3.43
N ALA A 214 7.47 -16.76 3.52
CA ALA A 214 7.14 -17.67 4.62
C ALA A 214 8.37 -18.42 5.14
N LEU A 215 8.49 -18.50 6.46
CA LEU A 215 9.42 -19.39 7.13
C LEU A 215 8.79 -20.79 7.21
N GLN A 216 9.39 -21.77 6.55
CA GLN A 216 8.90 -23.14 6.53
C GLN A 216 9.31 -23.91 7.79
N ASP A 217 8.65 -25.04 8.06
CA ASP A 217 8.94 -25.91 9.21
C ASP A 217 10.42 -26.32 9.27
N ASN A 218 11.04 -26.59 8.12
CA ASN A 218 12.46 -26.90 8.03
C ASN A 218 13.40 -25.69 8.21
N CYS A 219 12.90 -24.54 8.65
CA CYS A 219 13.64 -23.28 8.79
C CYS A 219 14.15 -22.66 7.50
N ASN A 220 13.61 -23.06 6.34
CA ASN A 220 13.86 -22.40 5.07
C ASN A 220 12.90 -21.22 4.89
N LEU A 221 13.43 -20.00 4.80
CA LEU A 221 12.64 -18.82 4.47
C LEU A 221 12.56 -18.71 2.96
N ALA A 222 11.35 -18.72 2.40
CA ALA A 222 11.14 -18.65 0.96
C ALA A 222 10.13 -17.59 0.57
N LEU A 223 10.45 -16.84 -0.48
CA LEU A 223 9.54 -15.99 -1.21
C LEU A 223 8.93 -16.77 -2.37
N ARG A 224 7.61 -16.77 -2.47
CA ARG A 224 6.87 -17.46 -3.53
C ARG A 224 5.83 -16.59 -4.20
N ASP A 225 5.53 -16.94 -5.44
CA ASP A 225 4.29 -16.56 -6.11
C ASP A 225 3.17 -17.51 -5.63
N THR A 226 2.05 -16.94 -5.20
CA THR A 226 0.93 -17.68 -4.61
C THR A 226 -0.03 -18.26 -5.64
N VAL A 227 0.08 -17.83 -6.90
CA VAL A 227 -0.77 -18.29 -8.00
C VAL A 227 -0.26 -19.63 -8.54
N ASP A 228 1.02 -19.71 -8.87
CA ASP A 228 1.65 -20.91 -9.43
C ASP A 228 2.55 -21.67 -8.44
N ASN A 229 2.69 -21.15 -7.21
CA ASN A 229 3.54 -21.68 -6.15
C ASN A 229 5.04 -21.70 -6.51
N ALA A 230 5.47 -20.87 -7.48
CA ALA A 230 6.86 -20.76 -7.86
C ALA A 230 7.69 -20.13 -6.73
N VAL A 231 8.80 -20.76 -6.37
CA VAL A 231 9.78 -20.21 -5.43
C VAL A 231 10.65 -19.19 -6.18
N LEU A 232 10.56 -17.93 -5.77
CA LEU A 232 11.27 -16.80 -6.39
C LEU A 232 12.62 -16.53 -5.73
N TRP A 233 12.73 -16.85 -4.44
CA TRP A 233 13.95 -16.75 -3.65
C TRP A 233 13.83 -17.61 -2.39
N GLN A 234 14.94 -18.11 -1.86
CA GLN A 234 14.97 -18.80 -0.56
C GLN A 234 16.36 -18.74 0.08
N THR A 235 16.41 -18.93 1.39
CA THR A 235 17.67 -18.94 2.16
C THR A 235 18.45 -20.24 2.03
N GLY A 236 17.78 -21.36 1.71
CA GLY A 236 18.40 -22.68 1.64
C GLY A 236 18.81 -23.24 3.02
N THR A 237 18.34 -22.62 4.10
CA THR A 237 18.53 -23.08 5.46
C THR A 237 17.72 -24.35 5.72
N THR A 238 18.26 -25.24 6.57
CA THR A 238 17.55 -26.44 7.01
C THR A 238 17.82 -26.71 8.48
N ASN A 239 16.79 -27.05 9.25
CA ASN A 239 16.90 -27.55 10.61
C ASN A 239 15.76 -28.52 10.89
N TRP A 240 16.10 -29.65 11.51
CA TRP A 240 15.17 -30.76 11.75
C TRP A 240 14.36 -30.59 13.04
N LEU A 241 14.74 -29.64 13.90
CA LEU A 241 14.05 -29.36 15.16
C LEU A 241 12.87 -28.39 14.99
N HIS A 242 12.76 -27.72 13.84
CA HIS A 242 11.70 -26.74 13.54
C HIS A 242 11.60 -25.59 14.56
N ASP A 243 12.67 -25.29 15.30
CA ASP A 243 12.72 -24.28 16.35
C ASP A 243 13.47 -23.03 15.87
N CYS A 244 12.88 -22.31 14.93
CA CYS A 244 13.48 -21.13 14.32
C CYS A 244 12.49 -20.00 14.10
N PHE A 245 13.04 -18.80 13.98
CA PHE A 245 12.28 -17.58 13.71
C PHE A 245 13.07 -16.63 12.84
N VAL A 246 12.34 -15.78 12.11
CA VAL A 246 12.89 -14.64 11.40
C VAL A 246 12.84 -13.42 12.32
N THR A 247 13.90 -12.62 12.33
CA THR A 247 13.91 -11.33 13.03
C THR A 247 14.62 -10.28 12.20
N MET A 248 14.14 -9.04 12.28
CA MET A 248 14.85 -7.87 11.75
C MET A 248 15.60 -7.20 12.89
N GLU A 249 16.92 -7.17 12.82
CA GLU A 249 17.74 -6.53 13.86
C GLU A 249 17.73 -4.99 13.73
N PRO A 250 18.04 -4.25 14.82
CA PRO A 250 18.14 -2.79 14.79
C PRO A 250 19.23 -2.22 13.87
N ASN A 251 20.09 -3.05 13.30
CA ASN A 251 21.12 -2.64 12.34
C ASN A 251 20.73 -2.95 10.88
N GLY A 252 19.49 -3.40 10.63
CA GLY A 252 19.00 -3.76 9.30
C GLY A 252 19.37 -5.18 8.84
N GLU A 253 19.99 -5.99 9.70
CA GLU A 253 20.20 -7.40 9.39
C GLU A 253 18.90 -8.20 9.54
N LEU A 254 18.46 -8.81 8.45
CA LEU A 254 17.43 -9.85 8.49
C LEU A 254 18.10 -11.17 8.87
N LYS A 255 17.68 -11.77 9.98
CA LYS A 255 18.26 -13.01 10.49
C LYS A 255 17.22 -14.12 10.59
N ILE A 256 17.66 -15.34 10.31
CA ILE A 256 16.99 -16.55 10.77
C ILE A 256 17.80 -17.06 11.95
N LYS A 257 17.15 -17.21 13.10
CA LYS A 257 17.78 -17.72 14.32
C LYS A 257 17.11 -19.00 14.78
N TYR A 258 17.92 -19.87 15.37
CA TYR A 258 17.43 -20.96 16.21
C TYR A 258 16.95 -20.37 17.55
N MET A 259 15.94 -20.99 18.17
CA MET A 259 15.40 -20.53 19.47
C MET A 259 16.44 -20.50 20.61
N GLY A 260 17.53 -21.28 20.49
CA GLY A 260 18.70 -21.22 21.38
C GLY A 260 19.64 -20.02 21.14
N GLY A 261 19.34 -19.12 20.20
CA GLY A 261 20.06 -17.86 19.96
C GLY A 261 21.07 -17.88 18.81
N GLU A 262 21.43 -19.07 18.29
CA GLU A 262 22.35 -19.20 17.16
C GLU A 262 21.76 -18.65 15.86
N THR A 263 22.57 -17.93 15.08
CA THR A 263 22.14 -17.39 13.78
C THR A 263 22.40 -18.42 12.69
N MET A 264 21.34 -18.83 12.00
CA MET A 264 21.40 -19.78 10.88
C MET A 264 21.67 -19.10 9.55
N TRP A 265 21.13 -17.89 9.37
CA TRP A 265 21.29 -17.11 8.15
C TRP A 265 21.17 -15.63 8.44
N THR A 266 21.89 -14.81 7.67
CA THR A 266 21.79 -13.35 7.66
C THR A 266 21.82 -12.85 6.21
N ASN A 267 21.12 -11.74 5.94
CA ASN A 267 21.28 -11.01 4.69
C ASN A 267 22.68 -10.35 4.55
N GLY A 268 23.43 -10.24 5.65
CA GLY A 268 24.82 -9.79 5.68
C GLY A 268 25.03 -8.28 5.43
N VAL A 269 23.97 -7.46 5.53
CA VAL A 269 24.01 -6.03 5.16
C VAL A 269 23.81 -5.08 6.35
N ALA A 270 24.50 -5.35 7.46
CA ALA A 270 24.45 -4.50 8.65
C ALA A 270 24.77 -3.02 8.32
N SER A 271 24.08 -2.12 9.02
CA SER A 271 24.21 -0.67 8.92
C SER A 271 24.18 -0.05 10.33
N ASP A 272 23.90 1.25 10.39
CA ASP A 272 23.78 1.98 11.64
C ASP A 272 22.57 1.48 12.43
N SER A 273 22.55 1.72 13.74
CA SER A 273 21.39 1.38 14.54
C SER A 273 20.20 2.29 14.19
N GLY A 274 19.00 1.72 14.04
CA GLY A 274 17.78 2.45 13.72
C GLY A 274 16.58 1.53 13.49
N GLU A 275 15.50 2.12 13.01
CA GLU A 275 14.33 1.36 12.55
C GLU A 275 14.45 1.03 11.07
N TYR A 276 14.21 -0.24 10.72
CA TYR A 276 14.25 -0.81 9.39
C TYR A 276 12.95 -1.52 9.09
N VAL A 277 12.69 -1.73 7.81
CA VAL A 277 11.55 -2.50 7.32
C VAL A 277 11.99 -3.46 6.22
N LEU A 278 11.47 -4.69 6.27
CA LEU A 278 11.45 -5.60 5.12
C LEU A 278 10.09 -5.47 4.46
N ALA A 279 10.04 -4.90 3.26
CA ALA A 279 8.80 -4.69 2.51
C ALA A 279 8.73 -5.60 1.30
N LEU A 280 7.56 -6.21 1.08
CA LEU A 280 7.24 -6.99 -0.10
C LEU A 280 6.32 -6.17 -1.01
N SER A 281 6.75 -5.86 -2.22
CA SER A 281 5.93 -5.13 -3.19
C SER A 281 4.91 -6.03 -3.87
N THR A 282 3.85 -5.43 -4.42
CA THR A 282 2.85 -6.14 -5.24
C THR A 282 3.43 -6.71 -6.55
N GLY A 283 4.64 -6.30 -6.94
CA GLY A 283 5.42 -6.87 -8.05
C GLY A 283 6.38 -8.00 -7.63
N GLY A 284 6.30 -8.46 -6.37
CA GLY A 284 7.11 -9.57 -5.87
C GLY A 284 8.57 -9.20 -5.62
N GLN A 285 8.87 -7.93 -5.37
CA GLN A 285 10.20 -7.50 -4.94
C GLN A 285 10.23 -7.42 -3.42
N LEU A 286 11.18 -8.14 -2.80
CA LEU A 286 11.37 -8.17 -1.36
C LEU A 286 12.63 -7.38 -1.01
N VAL A 287 12.48 -6.32 -0.22
CA VAL A 287 13.55 -5.33 0.00
C VAL A 287 13.62 -4.89 1.46
N VAL A 288 14.84 -4.78 2.00
CA VAL A 288 15.12 -4.13 3.28
C VAL A 288 15.43 -2.66 3.03
N TYR A 289 14.65 -1.77 3.65
CA TYR A 289 14.88 -0.33 3.64
C TYR A 289 15.25 0.15 5.04
N GLY A 290 16.19 1.09 5.13
CA GLY A 290 16.42 1.85 6.35
C GLY A 290 17.81 2.50 6.45
N PRO A 291 18.07 3.19 7.56
CA PRO A 291 17.16 3.38 8.69
C PRO A 291 16.00 4.34 8.35
N SER A 292 15.04 4.52 9.28
CA SER A 292 13.96 5.51 9.15
C SER A 292 14.55 6.92 9.00
N LEU A 293 14.31 7.57 7.87
CA LEU A 293 14.81 8.90 7.51
C LEU A 293 13.93 10.02 8.07
N TRP A 294 12.61 9.81 8.05
CA TRP A 294 11.64 10.80 8.48
C TRP A 294 10.39 10.11 9.01
N ASN A 295 9.70 10.72 9.96
CA ASN A 295 8.39 10.28 10.40
C ASN A 295 7.48 11.45 10.75
N ALA A 296 6.18 11.21 10.67
CA ALA A 296 5.18 11.99 11.37
C ALA A 296 4.35 11.06 12.25
N GLN A 297 4.37 11.35 13.54
CA GLN A 297 3.61 10.59 14.53
C GLN A 297 2.15 11.05 14.54
N LYS A 298 1.26 10.12 14.91
CA LYS A 298 -0.10 10.46 15.35
C LYS A 298 0.02 11.53 16.43
N ALA A 299 -0.66 12.67 16.29
CA ALA A 299 -0.72 13.64 17.39
C ALA A 299 -1.27 12.92 18.62
N GLY A 300 -0.42 12.68 19.62
CA GLY A 300 -0.89 12.19 20.90
C GLY A 300 -1.90 13.19 21.45
N VAL A 301 -2.88 12.71 22.20
CA VAL A 301 -3.53 13.58 23.19
C VAL A 301 -2.44 13.94 24.19
N LEU A 302 -1.66 14.97 23.89
CA LEU A 302 -0.84 15.64 24.87
C LEU A 302 -1.82 16.12 25.94
N ALA A 303 -1.54 15.78 27.20
CA ALA A 303 -2.31 16.22 28.35
C ALA A 303 -2.70 17.69 28.15
N ALA A 304 -3.99 17.97 28.30
CA ALA A 304 -4.67 19.22 27.98
C ALA A 304 -3.76 20.46 27.97
N GLY A 305 -3.60 21.09 26.80
CA GLY A 305 -3.22 22.50 26.77
C GLY A 305 -2.24 23.00 25.72
N VAL A 306 -1.89 22.27 24.65
CA VAL A 306 -1.24 22.90 23.48
C VAL A 306 -1.66 22.20 22.19
N GLU A 307 -2.62 22.79 21.46
CA GLU A 307 -2.84 22.43 20.06
C GLU A 307 -1.76 23.10 19.20
N THR A 308 -0.68 22.37 18.87
CA THR A 308 0.24 22.84 17.82
C THR A 308 -0.31 22.43 16.46
N TRP A 309 -1.28 23.21 15.96
CA TRP A 309 -1.56 23.25 14.53
C TRP A 309 -0.45 24.04 13.84
N GLY A 310 0.58 23.34 13.38
CA GLY A 310 1.59 23.92 12.51
C GLY A 310 3.04 23.63 12.93
N SER A 311 3.81 23.29 11.90
CA SER A 311 5.25 23.02 11.87
C SER A 311 5.64 21.58 12.18
N ALA A 312 6.13 20.91 11.14
CA ALA A 312 6.89 19.68 11.22
C ALA A 312 8.03 19.86 12.24
N GLY A 313 7.86 19.28 13.42
CA GLY A 313 8.88 19.17 14.45
C GLY A 313 9.83 18.06 14.07
N ASN A 314 11.01 18.46 13.61
CA ASN A 314 12.16 17.63 13.30
C ASN A 314 12.72 17.01 14.59
N THR A 315 12.70 15.68 14.73
CA THR A 315 13.60 14.99 15.69
C THR A 315 14.84 14.51 14.94
N THR A 316 15.78 15.43 14.70
CA THR A 316 17.16 15.03 14.41
C THR A 316 17.80 14.55 15.71
N SER A 317 18.07 13.25 15.78
CA SER A 317 19.07 12.68 16.68
C SER A 317 20.45 13.18 16.21
N THR A 318 20.88 14.35 16.68
CA THR A 318 22.29 14.73 16.62
C THR A 318 23.00 14.08 17.81
N GLY A 319 23.77 13.04 17.54
CA GLY A 319 24.78 12.55 18.48
C GLY A 319 25.78 13.67 18.74
N VAL A 320 25.79 14.15 19.99
CA VAL A 320 26.89 14.95 20.51
C VAL A 320 27.96 13.97 20.97
N THR A 321 29.10 13.98 20.30
CA THR A 321 30.35 13.44 20.82
C THR A 321 30.94 14.50 21.74
N ASP A 322 30.97 14.22 23.05
CA ASP A 322 31.79 14.95 24.00
C ASP A 322 33.24 14.42 23.90
N GLU A 323 34.16 15.28 23.46
CA GLU A 323 35.55 15.32 23.96
C GLU A 323 35.70 16.55 24.87
#